data_AF-A0A522B0R5-F1
#
_entry.id   AF-A0A522B0R5-F1
#
_cell.length_a   1.000
_cell.length_b   1.000
_cell.length_c   1.000
_cell.angle_alpha   90.00
_cell.angle_beta   90.00
_cell.angle_gamma   90.00
#
_symmetry.space_group_name_H-M   'P 1'
#
loop_
_entity.id
_entity.type
_entity.pdbx_description
1 polymer ?
#
loop_
_entity_poly.entity_id
_entity_poly.type
_entity_poly.pdbx_seq_one_letter_code
_entity_poly.pdbx_strand_id
1 'polypeptide(L)'
;WEREQHGHEAGIRTYAAVSLGACVFGLVSAHVIGASDPTRIAAGVVTGVGFLGAGVILREQGRVAGLTTAATIWATASVGLAIAYGMYLLGVLTALIIFGLLALHHLPAWHKIKGKAKRHPHPEEHRP
;
A
#
# COMPACT_ATOMS: atom_id res chain seq x y z
N TRP A 1 -21.40 -7.14 -9.87
CA TRP A 1 -20.16 -7.92 -9.74
C TRP A 1 -19.45 -8.11 -11.08
N GLU A 2 -19.64 -7.18 -12.03
CA GLU A 2 -19.27 -7.36 -13.45
C GLU A 2 -18.47 -6.17 -14.03
N ARG A 3 -17.94 -5.27 -13.18
CA ARG A 3 -17.12 -4.13 -13.65
C ARG A 3 -16.02 -3.70 -12.67
N GLU A 4 -15.16 -4.62 -12.27
CA GLU A 4 -13.86 -4.25 -11.66
C GLU A 4 -12.68 -4.50 -12.62
N GLN A 5 -12.95 -4.83 -13.88
CA GLN A 5 -11.94 -4.98 -14.94
C GLN A 5 -11.57 -3.65 -15.62
N HIS A 6 -11.42 -2.55 -14.87
CA HIS A 6 -11.01 -1.27 -15.45
C HIS A 6 -9.77 -0.71 -14.73
N GLY A 7 -8.63 -1.39 -14.92
CA GLY A 7 -7.28 -0.82 -14.81
C GLY A 7 -6.96 0.11 -13.63
N HIS A 8 -7.64 -0.04 -12.50
CA HIS A 8 -7.50 0.83 -11.32
C HIS A 8 -6.91 0.05 -10.16
N GLU A 9 -6.34 0.85 -9.26
CA GLU A 9 -5.78 0.52 -7.94
C GLU A 9 -6.52 -0.63 -7.25
N ALA A 10 -5.79 -1.43 -6.45
CA ALA A 10 -6.33 -2.63 -5.82
C ALA A 10 -7.67 -2.35 -5.12
N GLY A 11 -8.67 -3.19 -5.37
CA GLY A 11 -10.00 -3.00 -4.79
C GLY A 11 -10.03 -3.25 -3.28
N ILE A 12 -11.08 -2.75 -2.61
CA ILE A 12 -11.31 -2.94 -1.16
C ILE A 12 -11.26 -4.42 -0.72
N ARG A 13 -11.68 -5.33 -1.61
CA ARG A 13 -11.63 -6.78 -1.40
C ARG A 13 -10.19 -7.30 -1.27
N THR A 14 -9.26 -6.76 -2.07
CA THR A 14 -7.85 -7.13 -2.03
C THR A 14 -7.22 -6.69 -0.71
N TYR A 15 -7.44 -5.44 -0.30
CA TYR A 15 -6.92 -4.92 0.97
C TYR A 15 -7.47 -5.70 2.17
N ALA A 16 -8.76 -6.01 2.18
CA ALA A 16 -9.39 -6.81 3.22
C ALA A 16 -8.80 -8.23 3.31
N ALA A 17 -8.65 -8.90 2.17
CA ALA A 17 -8.07 -10.25 2.11
C ALA A 17 -6.61 -10.28 2.57
N VAL A 18 -5.81 -9.29 2.17
CA VAL A 18 -4.39 -9.17 2.57
C VAL A 18 -4.27 -8.91 4.07
N SER A 19 -5.05 -7.99 4.62
CA SER A 19 -5.04 -7.68 6.06
C SER A 19 -5.48 -8.90 6.89
N LEU A 20 -6.58 -9.54 6.50
CA LEU A 20 -7.12 -10.71 7.20
C LEU A 20 -6.14 -11.88 7.14
N GLY A 21 -5.60 -12.19 5.96
CA GLY A 21 -4.62 -13.26 5.79
C GLY A 21 -3.36 -13.04 6.63
N ALA A 22 -2.82 -11.81 6.62
CA ALA A 22 -1.67 -11.44 7.45
C ALA A 22 -1.97 -11.59 8.96
N CYS A 23 -3.17 -11.20 9.39
CA CYS A 23 -3.61 -11.37 10.78
C CYS A 23 -3.68 -12.85 11.16
N VAL A 24 -4.33 -13.69 10.35
CA VAL A 24 -4.43 -15.13 10.61
C VAL A 24 -3.05 -15.79 10.64
N PHE A 25 -2.15 -15.47 9.71
CA PHE A 25 -0.79 -15.99 9.73
C PHE A 25 -0.01 -15.56 10.99
N GLY A 26 -0.17 -14.32 11.44
CA GLY A 26 0.40 -13.85 12.71
C GLY A 26 -0.12 -14.63 13.92
N LEU A 27 -1.44 -14.86 13.98
CA LEU A 27 -2.07 -15.63 15.05
C LEU A 27 -1.64 -17.10 15.05
N VAL A 28 -1.55 -17.72 13.86
CA VAL A 28 -1.00 -19.06 13.69
C VAL A 28 0.44 -19.10 14.20
N SER A 29 1.25 -18.09 13.86
CA SER A 29 2.62 -17.99 14.37
C SER A 29 2.71 -17.93 15.90
N ALA A 30 1.78 -17.21 16.53
CA ALA A 30 1.71 -17.11 17.98
C ALA A 30 1.21 -18.39 18.67
N HIS A 31 0.37 -19.19 18.00
CA HIS A 31 -0.28 -20.38 18.58
C HIS A 31 0.40 -21.71 18.23
N VAL A 32 1.34 -21.74 17.27
CA VAL A 32 2.11 -22.95 16.96
C VAL A 32 3.07 -23.22 18.12
N ILE A 33 2.63 -24.09 19.03
CA ILE A 33 3.38 -24.59 20.20
C ILE A 33 4.62 -25.33 19.69
N GLY A 34 5.79 -24.71 19.80
CA GLY A 34 7.08 -25.30 19.41
C GLY A 34 7.88 -24.48 18.38
N ALA A 35 7.30 -23.42 17.81
CA ALA A 35 8.10 -22.45 17.06
C ALA A 35 8.89 -21.60 18.06
N SER A 36 10.20 -21.84 18.14
CA SER A 36 11.14 -21.06 18.97
C SER A 36 11.19 -19.56 18.59
N ASP A 37 10.56 -19.18 17.47
CA ASP A 37 10.56 -17.81 16.97
C ASP A 37 9.27 -17.49 16.17
N PRO A 38 8.26 -16.86 16.80
CA PRO A 38 7.04 -16.37 16.16
C PRO A 38 7.29 -15.34 15.05
N THR A 39 8.50 -14.77 14.95
CA THR A 39 8.83 -13.79 13.91
C THR A 39 9.09 -14.45 12.54
N ARG A 40 9.32 -15.77 12.48
CA ARG A 40 9.61 -16.47 11.23
C ARG A 40 8.44 -16.46 10.24
N ILE A 41 7.22 -16.75 10.71
CA ILE A 41 6.04 -16.68 9.84
C ILE A 41 5.74 -15.23 9.49
N ALA A 42 5.92 -14.28 10.43
CA ALA A 42 5.77 -12.85 10.14
C ALA A 42 6.70 -12.39 9.01
N ALA A 43 7.98 -12.78 9.07
CA ALA A 43 8.96 -12.50 8.01
C ALA A 43 8.51 -13.13 6.67
N GLY A 44 8.01 -14.36 6.70
CA GLY A 44 7.44 -15.03 5.52
C GLY A 44 6.26 -14.27 4.92
N VAL A 45 5.35 -13.73 5.75
CA VAL A 45 4.23 -12.88 5.29
C VAL A 45 4.76 -11.61 4.62
N VAL A 46 5.73 -10.93 5.23
CA VAL A 46 6.34 -9.70 4.66
C VAL A 46 6.97 -9.98 3.30
N THR A 47 7.71 -11.09 3.17
CA THR A 47 8.32 -11.52 1.90
C THR A 47 7.25 -11.88 0.85
N GLY A 48 6.24 -12.67 1.24
CA GLY A 48 5.17 -13.11 0.34
C GLY A 48 4.36 -11.93 -0.21
N VAL A 49 3.99 -10.98 0.65
CA VAL A 49 3.28 -9.76 0.23
C VAL A 49 4.16 -8.86 -0.64
N GLY A 50 5.47 -8.79 -0.36
CA GLY A 50 6.43 -8.11 -1.24
C GLY A 50 6.46 -8.69 -2.66
N PHE A 51 6.40 -10.02 -2.80
CA PHE A 51 6.32 -10.69 -4.10
C PHE A 51 5.01 -10.37 -4.84
N LEU A 52 3.87 -10.35 -4.14
CA LEU A 52 2.60 -9.90 -4.72
C LEU A 52 2.67 -8.44 -5.20
N GLY A 53 3.31 -7.56 -4.43
CA GLY A 53 3.53 -6.16 -4.81
C GLY A 53 4.39 -6.03 -6.08
N ALA A 54 5.45 -6.83 -6.20
CA ALA A 54 6.24 -6.89 -7.43
C ALA A 54 5.40 -7.36 -8.63
N GLY A 55 4.53 -8.36 -8.42
CA GLY A 55 3.57 -8.82 -9.44
C GLY A 55 2.58 -7.74 -9.88
N VAL A 56 2.09 -6.91 -8.95
CA VAL A 56 1.22 -5.76 -9.27
C VAL A 56 1.94 -4.75 -10.18
N ILE A 57 3.20 -4.43 -9.87
CA ILE A 57 4.00 -3.50 -10.68
C ILE A 57 4.27 -4.06 -12.08
N LEU A 58 4.64 -5.34 -12.17
CA LEU A 58 4.93 -6.00 -13.46
C LEU A 58 3.68 -6.15 -14.35
N ARG A 59 2.50 -6.31 -13.75
CA ARG A 59 1.24 -6.41 -14.48
C ARG A 59 0.89 -5.13 -15.24
N GLU A 60 1.40 -3.97 -14.83
CA GLU A 60 1.13 -2.67 -15.47
C GLU A 60 2.02 -2.36 -16.69
N GLN A 61 2.71 -3.37 -17.25
CA GLN A 61 3.32 -3.34 -18.59
C GLN A 61 4.23 -2.13 -18.89
N GLY A 62 5.32 -1.99 -18.13
CA GLY A 62 6.44 -1.11 -18.51
C GLY A 62 6.24 0.39 -18.29
N ARG A 63 5.08 0.81 -17.77
CA ARG A 63 4.87 2.17 -17.24
C ARG A 63 5.02 2.15 -15.72
N VAL A 64 5.61 3.18 -15.12
CA VAL A 64 5.74 3.32 -13.65
C VAL A 64 4.36 3.56 -13.05
N ALA A 65 3.59 2.49 -12.91
CA ALA A 65 2.22 2.52 -12.45
C ALA A 65 1.99 1.27 -11.55
N GLY A 66 1.07 1.37 -10.60
CA GLY A 66 0.89 0.34 -9.56
C GLY A 66 1.86 0.41 -8.37
N LEU A 67 2.81 1.35 -8.34
CA LEU A 67 3.77 1.54 -7.23
C LEU A 67 3.08 1.88 -5.90
N THR A 68 2.12 2.81 -5.95
CA THR A 68 1.28 3.17 -4.79
C THR A 68 0.41 1.99 -4.34
N THR A 69 -0.16 1.24 -5.30
CA THR A 69 -0.97 0.04 -5.02
C THR A 69 -0.13 -1.04 -4.32
N ALA A 70 1.08 -1.32 -4.82
CA ALA A 70 1.99 -2.27 -4.20
C ALA A 70 2.40 -1.85 -2.78
N ALA A 71 2.76 -0.58 -2.60
CA ALA A 71 3.13 -0.04 -1.29
C ALA A 71 1.98 -0.10 -0.27
N THR A 72 0.77 0.24 -0.70
CA THR A 72 -0.42 0.22 0.18
C THR A 72 -0.86 -1.20 0.51
N ILE A 73 -0.76 -2.17 -0.42
CA ILE A 73 -0.99 -3.59 -0.12
C ILE A 73 -0.01 -4.07 0.95
N TRP A 74 1.26 -3.74 0.79
CA TRP A 74 2.30 -4.09 1.75
C TRP A 74 2.05 -3.49 3.13
N ALA A 75 1.71 -2.20 3.18
CA ALA A 75 1.37 -1.51 4.43
C ALA A 75 0.07 -2.07 5.08
N THR A 76 -0.89 -2.53 4.28
CA THR A 76 -2.12 -3.15 4.81
C THR A 76 -1.86 -4.51 5.46
N ALA A 77 -0.89 -5.28 4.95
CA ALA A 77 -0.47 -6.53 5.57
C ALA A 77 0.17 -6.30 6.95
N SER A 78 0.95 -5.22 7.12
CA SER A 78 1.56 -4.91 8.41
C SER A 78 0.52 -4.57 9.48
N VAL A 79 -0.59 -3.92 9.11
CA VAL A 79 -1.74 -3.70 10.01
C VAL A 79 -2.31 -5.03 10.51
N GLY A 80 -2.48 -6.01 9.61
CA GLY A 80 -2.96 -7.34 9.97
C GLY A 80 -2.04 -8.05 10.98
N LEU A 81 -0.73 -8.03 10.73
CA LEU A 81 0.27 -8.59 11.66
C LEU A 81 0.29 -7.85 13.01
N ALA A 82 0.17 -6.52 13.01
CA ALA A 82 0.12 -5.75 14.24
C ALA A 82 -1.09 -6.15 15.11
N ILE A 83 -2.26 -6.32 14.49
CA ILE A 83 -3.46 -6.79 15.19
C ILE A 83 -3.28 -8.21 15.74
N ALA A 84 -2.67 -9.11 14.96
CA ALA A 84 -2.42 -10.49 15.38
C ALA A 84 -1.56 -10.59 16.65
N TYR A 85 -0.55 -9.73 16.77
CA TYR A 85 0.33 -9.68 17.95
C TYR A 85 -0.19 -8.78 19.07
N GLY A 86 -1.46 -8.36 19.02
CA GLY A 86 -2.10 -7.53 20.06
C GLY A 86 -1.66 -6.07 20.06
N MET A 87 -0.94 -5.62 19.03
CA MET A 87 -0.47 -4.23 18.88
C MET A 87 -1.55 -3.33 18.28
N TYR A 88 -2.73 -3.29 18.91
CA TYR A 88 -3.92 -2.61 18.37
C TYR A 88 -3.70 -1.12 18.12
N LEU A 89 -3.02 -0.41 19.03
CA LEU A 89 -2.73 1.02 18.85
C LEU A 89 -1.88 1.27 17.61
N LEU A 90 -0.83 0.46 17.40
CA LEU A 90 0.02 0.56 16.23
C LEU A 90 -0.77 0.22 14.94
N GLY A 91 -1.61 -0.82 14.99
CA GLY A 91 -2.45 -1.22 13.86
C GLY A 91 -3.42 -0.13 13.44
N VAL A 92 -4.14 0.47 14.40
CA VAL A 92 -5.09 1.56 14.15
C VAL A 92 -4.38 2.81 13.62
N LEU A 93 -3.28 3.24 14.24
CA LEU A 93 -2.52 4.40 13.76
C LEU A 93 -1.99 4.19 12.35
N THR A 94 -1.45 3.01 12.06
CA THR A 94 -0.95 2.66 10.72
C THR A 94 -2.08 2.68 9.69
N ALA A 95 -3.25 2.11 10.02
CA ALA A 95 -4.41 2.13 9.14
C ALA A 95 -4.89 3.57 8.86
N LEU A 96 -4.93 4.44 9.87
CA LEU A 96 -5.29 5.85 9.72
C LEU A 96 -4.27 6.61 8.85
N ILE A 97 -2.97 6.36 9.02
CA ILE A 97 -1.92 6.97 8.20
C ILE A 97 -2.06 6.53 6.74
N ILE A 98 -2.25 5.23 6.49
CA ILE A 98 -2.48 4.69 5.14
C ILE A 98 -3.71 5.37 4.53
N PHE A 99 -4.84 5.38 5.25
CA PHE A 99 -6.07 6.02 4.78
C PHE A 99 -5.88 7.51 4.50
N GLY A 100 -5.20 8.24 5.39
CA GLY A 100 -4.87 9.65 5.22
C GLY A 100 -4.00 9.89 3.98
N LEU A 101 -3.00 9.05 3.73
CA LEU A 101 -2.11 9.15 2.58
C LEU A 101 -2.85 8.93 1.25
N LEU A 102 -3.72 7.92 1.18
CA LEU A 102 -4.59 7.69 0.02
C LEU A 102 -5.60 8.82 -0.18
N ALA A 103 -6.27 9.26 0.89
CA ALA A 103 -7.24 10.35 0.83
C ALA A 103 -6.61 11.68 0.38
N LEU A 104 -5.38 11.96 0.81
CA LEU A 104 -4.63 13.15 0.38
C LEU A 104 -4.34 13.15 -1.12
N HIS A 105 -4.06 11.98 -1.70
CA HIS A 105 -3.81 11.83 -3.13
C HIS A 105 -5.07 12.10 -3.97
N HIS A 106 -6.26 11.75 -3.46
CA HIS A 106 -7.54 12.03 -4.13
C HIS A 106 -8.05 13.46 -3.92
N LEU A 107 -7.49 14.24 -2.99
CA LEU A 107 -7.91 15.62 -2.77
C LEU A 107 -7.46 16.54 -3.93
N PRO A 108 -8.37 17.31 -4.56
CA PRO A 108 -8.07 18.19 -5.71
C PRO A 108 -7.07 19.32 -5.40
N ALA A 109 -6.70 19.50 -4.13
CA ALA A 109 -5.69 20.45 -3.68
C ALA A 109 -4.29 20.16 -4.24
N TRP A 110 -3.94 18.89 -4.47
CA TRP A 110 -2.62 18.51 -5.00
C TRP A 110 -2.43 18.96 -6.47
N HIS A 111 -3.53 19.00 -7.23
CA HIS A 111 -3.51 19.45 -8.62
C HIS A 111 -3.26 20.96 -8.75
N LYS A 112 -3.72 21.76 -7.77
CA LYS A 112 -3.50 23.21 -7.74
C LYS A 112 -2.05 23.59 -7.41
N ILE A 113 -1.34 22.79 -6.61
CA ILE A 113 0.06 23.08 -6.23
C ILE A 113 1.02 22.78 -7.39
N LYS A 114 0.82 21.68 -8.12
CA LYS A 114 1.58 21.40 -9.36
C LYS A 114 1.39 22.47 -10.44
N GLY A 115 0.21 23.10 -10.50
CA GLY A 115 -0.07 24.20 -11.45
C GLY A 115 0.72 25.48 -11.18
N LYS A 116 1.09 25.77 -9.92
CA LYS A 116 1.91 26.96 -9.58
C LYS A 116 3.39 26.76 -9.87
N ALA A 117 3.92 25.55 -9.75
CA ALA A 117 5.35 25.27 -9.97
C ALA A 117 5.80 25.36 -11.44
N LYS A 118 4.85 25.29 -12.41
CA LYS A 118 5.16 25.41 -13.85
C LYS A 118 5.14 26.84 -14.39
N ARG A 119 4.86 27.86 -13.58
CA ARG A 119 4.89 29.27 -14.00
C ARG A 119 6.22 29.93 -13.60
N HIS A 120 7.32 29.49 -14.17
CA HIS A 120 8.47 30.38 -14.38
C HIS A 120 8.39 30.85 -15.84
N PRO A 121 8.18 32.15 -16.10
CA PRO A 121 8.20 32.66 -17.46
C PRO A 121 9.63 32.53 -17.99
N HIS A 122 9.76 31.93 -19.18
CA HIS A 122 10.96 32.00 -20.00
C HIS A 122 11.21 33.49 -20.31
N PRO A 123 12.39 34.06 -20.05
CA PRO A 123 12.70 35.40 -20.53
C PRO A 123 12.64 35.37 -22.05
N GLU A 124 11.84 36.26 -22.65
CA GLU A 124 11.76 36.42 -24.09
C GLU A 124 13.12 36.86 -24.64
N GLU A 125 13.57 36.15 -25.66
CA GLU A 125 14.72 36.50 -26.49
C GLU A 125 14.38 37.77 -27.27
N HIS A 126 14.84 38.93 -26.79
CA HIS A 126 14.88 40.15 -27.58
C HIS A 126 16.07 40.09 -28.55
N ARG A 127 15.79 39.87 -29.83
CA ARG A 127 16.64 40.30 -30.95
C ARG A 127 15.86 41.24 -31.87
N PRO A 128 16.39 42.43 -32.16
CA PRO A 128 16.32 43.01 -33.49
C PRO A 128 17.48 42.52 -34.38
#